data_AF-A0A7C6PMA9-F1
#
_entry.id   AF-A0A7C6PMA9-F1
#
_cell.length_a   1.000
_cell.length_b   1.000
_cell.length_c   1.000
_cell.angle_alpha   90.00
_cell.angle_beta   90.00
_cell.angle_gamma   90.00
#
_symmetry.space_group_name_H-M   'P 1'
#
loop_
_entity.id
_entity.type
_entity.pdbx_description
1 polymer ?
#
loop_
_entity_poly.entity_id
_entity_poly.type
_entity_poly.pdbx_seq_one_letter_code
_entity_poly.pdbx_strand_id
1 'polypeptide(L)'
;MPTGIETVQYVYDALENRIKEAWTDARGVINYGYRPGNYLVQRGSTSYSWGTYGQLILKDDQPNAPGGETNYDYSARRLMTQVRVDGSPVAQFFYDPYGRRVKTVEGDTTTITLYSGNDIVYEIKTQPGQPTVTTKYLAINGKYLAKVVQEGTNPPQTYFYHVDLVGSVRAITDSQGQVVARFEYEPFGVTVQASGALTVGEVHRFTGKPEDGVIELYYFNARYYDPVTARFLQPDPARQGLNWWAYGPNNPLRFVDPDGEAFWDVLDFAFAAWSWKSFIAAPSLQTLAWALLDTAGLLPVVPSSSVLRRGFEVLDDVALRALQSMGKADVARVLKEARFKPFTEHNFRDNLSILTGRAGKEIADLEAHHVLPKVLADRFAKVGLDVNHPILGDWVKKGGYQQWSKSYQKEWEQFFRDIKNPTREKVFDYARQLARKYGFDVLF
;
A
#
# COMPACT_ATOMS: atom_id res chain seq x y z
N MET A 1 -21.46 -12.14 33.31
CA MET A 1 -21.25 -10.71 32.98
C MET A 1 -19.88 -10.62 32.35
N PRO A 2 -19.71 -10.06 31.15
CA PRO A 2 -18.36 -9.78 30.64
C PRO A 2 -17.67 -8.89 31.67
N THR A 3 -16.47 -9.27 32.10
CA THR A 3 -15.55 -8.40 32.84
C THR A 3 -15.39 -7.10 32.04
N GLY A 4 -15.42 -5.96 32.72
CA GLY A 4 -15.67 -4.64 32.10
C GLY A 4 -14.78 -4.30 30.91
N ILE A 5 -15.24 -3.34 30.08
CA ILE A 5 -14.46 -2.79 28.98
C ILE A 5 -13.17 -2.20 29.55
N GLU A 6 -12.03 -2.82 29.23
CA GLU A 6 -10.73 -2.23 29.50
C GLU A 6 -10.53 -1.04 28.56
N THR A 7 -10.07 0.08 29.12
CA THR A 7 -9.82 1.30 28.36
C THR A 7 -8.41 1.80 28.63
N VAL A 8 -7.86 2.46 27.63
CA VAL A 8 -6.55 3.10 27.70
C VAL A 8 -6.64 4.52 27.16
N GLN A 9 -6.01 5.45 27.87
CA GLN A 9 -5.79 6.81 27.40
C GLN A 9 -4.31 7.03 27.13
N TYR A 10 -3.97 7.43 25.91
CA TYR A 10 -2.62 7.84 25.53
C TYR A 10 -2.50 9.37 25.55
N VAL A 11 -1.40 9.88 26.10
CA VAL A 11 -1.06 11.31 26.11
C VAL A 11 0.26 11.52 25.38
N TYR A 12 0.31 12.55 24.55
CA TYR A 12 1.46 12.86 23.69
C TYR A 12 2.00 14.27 23.97
N ASP A 13 3.29 14.48 23.72
CA ASP A 13 3.89 15.81 23.69
C ASP A 13 3.70 16.49 22.32
N ALA A 14 4.20 17.73 22.18
CA ALA A 14 4.13 18.50 20.94
C ALA A 14 5.00 17.95 19.79
N LEU A 15 5.89 16.99 20.08
CA LEU A 15 6.72 16.28 19.11
C LEU A 15 6.18 14.88 18.82
N GLU A 16 4.91 14.61 19.18
CA GLU A 16 4.22 13.35 18.92
C GLU A 16 4.85 12.13 19.64
N ASN A 17 5.57 12.34 20.73
CA ASN A 17 6.02 11.26 21.60
C ASN A 17 4.93 10.91 22.61
N ARG A 18 4.62 9.63 22.78
CA ARG A 18 3.72 9.17 23.85
C ARG A 18 4.41 9.37 25.20
N ILE A 19 3.93 10.30 26.01
CA ILE A 19 4.51 10.61 27.33
C ILE A 19 3.82 9.85 28.48
N LYS A 20 2.62 9.33 28.25
CA LYS A 20 1.85 8.59 29.26
C LYS A 20 0.82 7.68 28.61
N GLU A 21 0.59 6.52 29.23
CA GLU A 21 -0.60 5.70 29.06
C GLU A 21 -1.27 5.44 30.41
N ALA A 22 -2.60 5.49 30.43
CA ALA A 22 -3.41 5.24 31.62
C ALA A 22 -4.42 4.13 31.30
N TRP A 23 -4.16 2.94 31.85
CA TRP A 23 -4.97 1.75 31.72
C TRP A 23 -5.96 1.64 32.89
N THR A 24 -7.16 1.14 32.62
CA THR A 24 -8.14 0.81 33.67
C THR A 24 -7.95 -0.58 34.28
N ASP A 25 -6.96 -1.33 33.80
CA ASP A 25 -6.59 -2.66 34.31
C ASP A 25 -5.44 -2.57 35.35
N ALA A 26 -4.86 -3.72 35.68
CA ALA A 26 -3.78 -3.84 36.67
C ALA A 26 -2.48 -3.09 36.32
N ARG A 27 -2.28 -2.68 35.05
CA ARG A 27 -1.11 -1.91 34.62
C ARG A 27 -1.14 -0.48 35.13
N GLY A 28 -2.32 0.09 35.34
CA GLY A 28 -2.49 1.46 35.82
C GLY A 28 -1.82 2.50 34.91
N VAL A 29 -1.02 3.41 35.48
CA VAL A 29 -0.38 4.51 34.75
C VAL A 29 1.09 4.19 34.47
N ILE A 30 1.47 4.28 33.21
CA ILE A 30 2.86 4.12 32.75
C ILE A 30 3.31 5.43 32.11
N ASN A 31 4.39 6.01 32.64
CA ASN A 31 4.99 7.24 32.13
C ASN A 31 6.19 6.93 31.24
N TYR A 32 6.45 7.82 30.30
CA TYR A 32 7.55 7.74 29.36
C TYR A 32 8.47 8.94 29.50
N GLY A 33 9.78 8.71 29.38
CA GLY A 33 10.82 9.73 29.38
C GLY A 33 11.53 9.78 28.04
N TYR A 34 11.83 10.98 27.55
CA TYR A 34 12.54 11.20 26.29
C TYR A 34 13.70 12.18 26.49
N ARG A 35 14.76 12.01 25.69
CA ARG A 35 15.82 13.02 25.52
C ARG A 35 15.64 13.76 24.18
N PRO A 36 16.32 14.91 23.95
CA PRO A 36 16.19 15.67 22.70
C PRO A 36 16.39 14.81 21.45
N GLY A 37 15.56 15.02 20.43
CA GLY A 37 15.56 14.20 19.21
C GLY A 37 14.66 12.97 19.27
N ASN A 38 13.66 12.94 20.16
CA ASN A 38 12.62 11.90 20.25
C ASN A 38 13.12 10.50 20.64
N TYR A 39 14.28 10.41 21.28
CA TYR A 39 14.79 9.13 21.79
C TYR A 39 14.11 8.79 23.12
N LEU A 40 13.31 7.71 23.12
CA LEU A 40 12.70 7.14 24.32
C LEU A 40 13.80 6.63 25.24
N VAL A 41 13.93 7.15 26.46
CA VAL A 41 14.93 6.69 27.43
C VAL A 41 14.33 5.84 28.54
N GLN A 42 13.03 5.95 28.76
CA GLN A 42 12.34 5.25 29.85
C GLN A 42 10.86 5.00 29.52
N ARG A 43 10.34 3.82 29.86
CA ARG A 43 8.92 3.49 29.93
C ARG A 43 8.66 2.73 31.22
N GLY A 44 7.98 3.35 32.19
CA GLY A 44 7.87 2.76 33.53
C GLY A 44 9.25 2.54 34.15
N SER A 45 9.56 1.29 34.53
CA SER A 45 10.89 0.90 35.02
C SER A 45 11.88 0.54 33.92
N THR A 46 11.41 0.21 32.71
CA THR A 46 12.28 -0.20 31.59
C THR A 46 13.05 1.01 31.04
N SER A 47 14.35 0.82 30.82
CA SER A 47 15.24 1.82 30.21
C SER A 47 15.64 1.44 28.79
N TYR A 48 16.02 2.43 27.98
CA TYR A 48 16.32 2.27 26.57
C TYR A 48 17.53 3.10 26.17
N SER A 49 18.47 2.49 25.44
CA SER A 49 19.66 3.15 24.89
C SER A 49 19.73 3.06 23.38
N TRP A 50 20.27 4.11 22.76
CA TRP A 50 20.25 4.31 21.32
C TRP A 50 21.66 4.49 20.76
N GLY A 51 21.91 3.88 19.60
CA GLY A 51 23.17 4.00 18.89
C GLY A 51 23.32 5.34 18.16
N THR A 52 24.50 5.55 17.57
CA THR A 52 24.89 6.80 16.90
C THR A 52 23.98 7.22 15.74
N TYR A 53 23.32 6.27 15.08
CA TYR A 53 22.38 6.55 13.99
C TYR A 53 20.91 6.49 14.41
N GLY A 54 20.65 6.47 15.71
CA GLY A 54 19.31 6.57 16.29
C GLY A 54 18.50 5.27 16.29
N GLN A 55 19.15 4.13 16.07
CA GLN A 55 18.56 2.80 16.29
C GLN A 55 18.63 2.39 17.77
N LEU A 56 17.60 1.70 18.27
CA LEU A 56 17.59 1.14 19.61
C LEU A 56 18.64 0.03 19.69
N ILE A 57 19.57 0.11 20.66
CA ILE A 57 20.66 -0.87 20.82
C ILE A 57 20.57 -1.67 22.11
N LEU A 58 19.83 -1.18 23.10
CA LEU A 58 19.61 -1.85 24.38
C LEU A 58 18.23 -1.47 24.92
N LYS A 59 17.43 -2.47 25.25
CA LYS A 59 16.29 -2.39 26.15
C LYS A 59 16.70 -3.10 27.44
N ASP A 60 16.44 -2.49 28.58
CA ASP A 60 16.76 -3.05 29.88
C ASP A 60 15.52 -2.96 30.77
N ASP A 61 14.88 -4.10 30.98
CA ASP A 61 13.65 -4.21 31.78
C ASP A 61 13.92 -4.12 33.30
N GLN A 62 15.18 -4.28 33.72
CA GLN A 62 15.59 -4.26 35.13
C GLN A 62 16.87 -3.43 35.34
N PRO A 63 16.87 -2.11 35.07
CA PRO A 63 18.09 -1.31 35.05
C PRO A 63 18.85 -1.16 36.37
N ASN A 64 18.27 -1.68 37.46
CA ASN A 64 18.88 -1.67 38.79
C ASN A 64 19.17 -3.10 39.30
N ALA A 65 19.11 -4.12 38.44
CA ALA A 65 19.38 -5.51 38.76
C ALA A 65 20.13 -6.20 37.60
N PRO A 66 20.85 -7.30 37.86
CA PRO A 66 21.43 -8.09 36.78
C PRO A 66 20.35 -8.84 36.00
N GLY A 67 20.51 -8.89 34.68
CA GLY A 67 19.59 -9.57 33.76
C GLY A 67 18.46 -8.66 33.27
N GLY A 68 17.70 -9.13 32.27
CA GLY A 68 16.65 -8.34 31.62
C GLY A 68 17.18 -7.40 30.53
N GLU A 69 18.44 -7.57 30.11
CA GLU A 69 19.01 -6.82 29.00
C GLU A 69 18.68 -7.49 27.66
N THR A 70 18.15 -6.72 26.72
CA THR A 70 17.98 -7.11 25.32
C THR A 70 18.79 -6.19 24.43
N ASN A 71 19.86 -6.71 23.83
CA ASN A 71 20.72 -5.98 22.91
C ASN A 71 20.29 -6.22 21.45
N TYR A 72 20.35 -5.16 20.65
CA TYR A 72 20.02 -5.21 19.22
C TYR A 72 21.24 -4.79 18.40
N ASP A 73 21.75 -5.69 17.58
CA ASP A 73 22.86 -5.42 16.68
C ASP A 73 22.37 -5.08 15.29
N TYR A 74 23.13 -4.22 14.61
CA TYR A 74 22.81 -3.77 13.28
C TYR A 74 24.04 -3.83 12.38
N SER A 75 23.79 -4.13 11.11
CA SER A 75 24.79 -3.95 10.05
C SER A 75 25.12 -2.47 9.83
N ALA A 76 26.18 -2.20 9.07
CA ALA A 76 26.51 -0.84 8.61
C ALA A 76 25.38 -0.18 7.79
N ARG A 77 24.48 -0.99 7.19
CA ARG A 77 23.28 -0.52 6.48
C ARG A 77 22.07 -0.30 7.41
N ARG A 78 22.25 -0.40 8.73
CA ARG A 78 21.21 -0.21 9.77
C ARG A 78 20.10 -1.26 9.76
N LEU A 79 20.33 -2.40 9.12
CA LEU A 79 19.45 -3.57 9.20
C LEU A 79 19.80 -4.36 10.46
N MET A 80 18.81 -4.71 11.28
CA MET A 80 19.02 -5.46 12.52
C MET A 80 19.51 -6.88 12.19
N THR A 81 20.70 -7.25 12.64
CA THR A 81 21.32 -8.54 12.29
C THR A 81 21.19 -9.58 13.39
N GLN A 82 21.06 -9.15 14.64
CA GLN A 82 21.03 -10.06 15.78
C GLN A 82 20.33 -9.41 16.98
N VAL A 83 19.64 -10.23 17.76
CA VAL A 83 19.13 -9.89 19.09
C VAL A 83 19.76 -10.82 20.10
N ARG A 84 20.24 -10.25 21.21
CA ARG A 84 20.74 -11.00 22.37
C ARG A 84 19.93 -10.67 23.61
N VAL A 85 19.58 -11.67 24.39
CA VAL A 85 18.99 -11.52 25.73
C VAL A 85 20.03 -11.98 26.74
N ASP A 86 20.37 -11.11 27.69
CA ASP A 86 21.38 -11.36 28.72
C ASP A 86 22.69 -11.90 28.14
N GLY A 87 23.13 -11.27 27.03
CA GLY A 87 24.34 -11.64 26.30
C GLY A 87 24.23 -12.87 25.40
N SER A 88 23.14 -13.64 25.46
CA SER A 88 22.94 -14.85 24.65
C SER A 88 22.14 -14.56 23.38
N PRO A 89 22.58 -15.02 22.19
CA PRO A 89 21.86 -14.78 20.94
C PRO A 89 20.54 -15.55 20.89
N VAL A 90 19.44 -14.84 20.64
CA VAL A 90 18.08 -15.41 20.57
C VAL A 90 17.50 -15.38 19.15
N ALA A 91 17.91 -14.40 18.34
CA ALA A 91 17.51 -14.29 16.95
C ALA A 91 18.66 -13.72 16.08
N GLN A 92 18.77 -14.21 14.85
CA GLN A 92 19.69 -13.68 13.83
C GLN A 92 18.97 -13.50 12.50
N PHE A 93 19.31 -12.44 11.79
CA PHE A 93 18.62 -12.04 10.57
C PHE A 93 19.60 -11.76 9.44
N PHE A 94 19.27 -12.23 8.25
CA PHE A 94 20.07 -12.06 7.04
C PHE A 94 19.22 -11.45 5.95
N TYR A 95 19.84 -10.57 5.17
CA TYR A 95 19.14 -9.71 4.22
C TYR A 95 19.72 -9.86 2.83
N ASP A 96 18.87 -9.67 1.82
CA ASP A 96 19.31 -9.51 0.44
C ASP A 96 19.90 -8.11 0.18
N PRO A 97 20.45 -7.85 -1.02
CA PRO A 97 20.98 -6.52 -1.35
C PRO A 97 19.94 -5.39 -1.32
N TYR A 98 18.65 -5.69 -1.44
CA TYR A 98 17.56 -4.73 -1.36
C TYR A 98 17.11 -4.44 0.08
N GLY A 99 17.64 -5.18 1.07
CA GLY A 99 17.33 -5.00 2.48
C GLY A 99 16.14 -5.81 2.98
N ARG A 100 15.64 -6.78 2.18
CA ARG A 100 14.58 -7.70 2.60
C ARG A 100 15.18 -8.86 3.38
N ARG A 101 14.52 -9.27 4.47
CA ARG A 101 14.98 -10.37 5.33
C ARG A 101 14.73 -11.72 4.66
N VAL A 102 15.78 -12.34 4.14
CA VAL A 102 15.68 -13.62 3.42
C VAL A 102 15.93 -14.84 4.30
N LYS A 103 16.48 -14.65 5.50
CA LYS A 103 16.68 -15.73 6.47
C LYS A 103 16.59 -15.23 7.90
N THR A 104 15.97 -16.05 8.74
CA THR A 104 15.95 -15.92 10.20
C THR A 104 16.50 -17.19 10.84
N VAL A 105 17.25 -17.05 11.93
CA VAL A 105 17.67 -18.16 12.81
C VAL A 105 17.24 -17.83 14.23
N GLU A 106 16.39 -18.67 14.82
CA GLU A 106 15.86 -18.54 16.18
C GLU A 106 16.06 -19.87 16.90
N GLY A 107 17.02 -19.91 17.83
CA GLY A 107 17.54 -21.17 18.37
C GLY A 107 18.03 -22.09 17.24
N ASP A 108 17.51 -23.32 17.18
CA ASP A 108 17.83 -24.29 16.13
C ASP A 108 16.90 -24.20 14.90
N THR A 109 15.97 -23.26 14.89
CA THR A 109 15.03 -23.07 13.78
C THR A 109 15.62 -22.11 12.77
N THR A 110 15.67 -22.52 11.50
CA THR A 110 15.97 -21.65 10.37
C THR A 110 14.74 -21.47 9.51
N THR A 111 14.42 -20.22 9.18
CA THR A 111 13.39 -19.87 8.19
C THR A 111 14.03 -19.18 7.01
N ILE A 112 13.77 -19.65 5.79
CA ILE A 112 14.13 -18.97 4.53
C ILE A 112 12.86 -18.36 3.94
N THR A 113 12.93 -17.08 3.58
CA THR A 113 11.78 -16.31 3.11
C THR A 113 12.01 -15.81 1.69
N LEU A 114 11.03 -16.01 0.81
CA LEU A 114 11.03 -15.55 -0.58
C LEU A 114 9.91 -14.54 -0.81
N TYR A 115 10.20 -13.57 -1.67
CA TYR A 115 9.37 -12.39 -1.87
C TYR A 115 8.93 -12.22 -3.33
N SER A 116 7.74 -11.66 -3.52
CA SER A 116 7.32 -10.97 -4.73
C SER A 116 7.13 -9.49 -4.39
N GLY A 117 7.99 -8.62 -4.92
CA GLY A 117 8.09 -7.25 -4.41
C GLY A 117 8.50 -7.26 -2.93
N ASN A 118 7.63 -6.69 -2.07
CA ASN A 118 7.78 -6.68 -0.61
C ASN A 118 6.87 -7.69 0.10
N ASP A 119 6.05 -8.44 -0.64
CA ASP A 119 5.14 -9.44 -0.09
C ASP A 119 5.86 -10.78 0.06
N ILE A 120 5.73 -11.42 1.21
CA ILE A 120 6.22 -12.78 1.45
C ILE A 120 5.30 -13.73 0.67
N VAL A 121 5.87 -14.51 -0.25
CA VAL A 121 5.10 -15.46 -1.06
C VAL A 121 5.41 -16.91 -0.72
N TYR A 122 6.59 -17.15 -0.12
CA TYR A 122 7.02 -18.50 0.23
C TYR A 122 7.96 -18.50 1.43
N GLU A 123 7.79 -19.48 2.31
CA GLU A 123 8.71 -19.73 3.43
C GLU A 123 9.06 -21.21 3.54
N ILE A 124 10.30 -21.47 3.96
CA ILE A 124 10.81 -22.80 4.29
C ILE A 124 11.34 -22.74 5.72
N LYS A 125 10.70 -23.45 6.64
CA LYS A 125 11.11 -23.57 8.03
C LYS A 125 11.69 -24.96 8.28
N THR A 126 12.92 -25.00 8.78
CA THR A 126 13.65 -26.23 9.11
C THR A 126 14.13 -26.17 10.55
N GLN A 127 13.92 -27.26 11.28
CA GLN A 127 14.45 -27.45 12.63
C GLN A 127 14.95 -28.90 12.76
N PRO A 128 16.11 -29.15 13.37
CA PRO A 128 16.63 -30.50 13.58
C PRO A 128 15.61 -31.41 14.26
N GLY A 129 15.43 -32.62 13.71
CA GLY A 129 14.50 -33.61 14.24
C GLY A 129 13.01 -33.32 13.98
N GLN A 130 12.67 -32.23 13.31
CA GLN A 130 11.30 -31.90 12.90
C GLN A 130 11.13 -31.98 11.38
N PRO A 131 9.91 -32.27 10.89
CA PRO A 131 9.62 -32.17 9.47
C PRO A 131 9.85 -30.74 8.96
N THR A 132 10.34 -30.62 7.72
CA THR A 132 10.41 -29.31 7.06
C THR A 132 9.00 -28.79 6.81
N VAL A 133 8.74 -27.54 7.19
CA VAL A 133 7.46 -26.88 6.92
C VAL A 133 7.67 -25.90 5.78
N THR A 134 6.83 -25.99 4.75
CA THR A 134 6.79 -25.02 3.66
C THR A 134 5.45 -24.30 3.66
N THR A 135 5.48 -22.98 3.49
CA THR A 135 4.27 -22.15 3.47
C THR A 135 4.24 -21.35 2.19
N LYS A 136 3.14 -21.45 1.43
CA LYS A 136 2.83 -20.60 0.28
C LYS A 136 1.79 -19.58 0.72
N TYR A 137 2.04 -18.31 0.48
CA TYR A 137 1.10 -17.25 0.80
C TYR A 137 0.41 -16.73 -0.46
N LEU A 138 -0.89 -16.47 -0.36
CA LEU A 138 -1.63 -15.67 -1.32
C LEU A 138 -1.75 -14.25 -0.76
N ALA A 139 -0.90 -13.36 -1.26
CA ALA A 139 -0.86 -11.95 -0.89
C ALA A 139 -1.19 -11.05 -2.10
N ILE A 140 -1.91 -9.97 -1.86
CA ILE A 140 -2.20 -8.93 -2.86
C ILE A 140 -1.96 -7.57 -2.20
N ASN A 141 -0.97 -6.83 -2.70
CA ASN A 141 -0.62 -5.48 -2.25
C ASN A 141 -0.46 -5.38 -0.72
N GLY A 142 0.34 -6.25 -0.12
CA GLY A 142 0.57 -6.25 1.34
C GLY A 142 -0.52 -6.90 2.18
N LYS A 143 -1.60 -7.42 1.58
CA LYS A 143 -2.69 -8.11 2.30
C LYS A 143 -2.63 -9.61 2.06
N TYR A 144 -2.47 -10.37 3.14
CA TYR A 144 -2.46 -11.82 3.13
C TYR A 144 -3.88 -12.36 3.23
N LEU A 145 -4.30 -13.13 2.23
CA LEU A 145 -5.68 -13.64 2.11
C LEU A 145 -5.77 -15.11 2.52
N ALA A 146 -4.76 -15.90 2.17
CA ALA A 146 -4.71 -17.31 2.49
C ALA A 146 -3.26 -17.80 2.55
N LYS A 147 -3.06 -18.96 3.15
CA LYS A 147 -1.81 -19.71 3.05
C LYS A 147 -2.05 -21.20 2.86
N VAL A 148 -1.09 -21.86 2.22
CA VAL A 148 -1.04 -23.32 2.11
C VAL A 148 0.23 -23.79 2.83
N VAL A 149 0.05 -24.63 3.85
CA VAL A 149 1.14 -25.16 4.68
C VAL A 149 1.31 -26.64 4.37
N GLN A 150 2.54 -27.05 4.10
CA GLN A 150 2.92 -28.45 3.93
C GLN A 150 4.04 -28.80 4.91
N GLU A 151 3.78 -29.77 5.78
CA GLU A 151 4.71 -30.28 6.79
C GLU A 151 5.22 -31.67 6.38
N GLY A 152 6.49 -31.75 6.00
CA GLY A 152 7.09 -32.98 5.48
C GLY A 152 6.29 -33.57 4.31
N THR A 153 5.86 -34.81 4.46
CA THR A 153 5.05 -35.54 3.46
C THR A 153 3.55 -35.48 3.75
N ASN A 154 3.10 -34.74 4.77
CA ASN A 154 1.69 -34.61 5.07
C ASN A 154 0.94 -33.87 3.95
N PRO A 155 -0.35 -34.20 3.71
CA PRO A 155 -1.17 -33.46 2.76
C PRO A 155 -1.19 -31.96 3.08
N PRO A 156 -1.03 -31.08 2.06
CA PRO A 156 -1.06 -29.63 2.27
C PRO A 156 -2.38 -29.16 2.89
N GLN A 157 -2.28 -28.30 3.90
CA GLN A 157 -3.42 -27.69 4.58
C GLN A 157 -3.59 -26.24 4.12
N THR A 158 -4.82 -25.83 3.83
CA THR A 158 -5.13 -24.47 3.40
C THR A 158 -5.83 -23.71 4.52
N TYR A 159 -5.39 -22.48 4.76
CA TYR A 159 -5.92 -21.59 5.78
C TYR A 159 -6.28 -20.23 5.17
N PHE A 160 -7.36 -19.63 5.66
CA PHE A 160 -7.88 -18.35 5.18
C PHE A 160 -7.83 -17.31 6.30
N TYR A 161 -7.28 -16.14 5.99
CA TYR A 161 -7.14 -15.03 6.92
C TYR A 161 -8.41 -14.17 6.95
N HIS A 162 -8.87 -13.85 8.14
CA HIS A 162 -9.95 -12.89 8.40
C HIS A 162 -9.37 -11.69 9.13
N VAL A 163 -9.36 -10.54 8.46
CA VAL A 163 -8.65 -9.34 8.92
C VAL A 163 -9.60 -8.21 9.31
N ASP A 164 -9.15 -7.31 10.17
CA ASP A 164 -9.85 -6.06 10.49
C ASP A 164 -9.57 -4.93 9.47
N LEU A 165 -10.07 -3.72 9.77
CA LEU A 165 -9.99 -2.55 8.88
C LEU A 165 -8.56 -2.17 8.49
N VAL A 166 -7.60 -2.38 9.39
CA VAL A 166 -6.18 -2.07 9.18
C VAL A 166 -5.38 -3.29 8.74
N GLY A 167 -6.05 -4.42 8.48
CA GLY A 167 -5.44 -5.65 7.98
C GLY A 167 -4.90 -6.57 9.08
N SER A 168 -5.19 -6.31 10.36
CA SER A 168 -4.76 -7.21 11.44
C SER A 168 -5.55 -8.52 11.42
N VAL A 169 -4.86 -9.66 11.53
CA VAL A 169 -5.49 -10.98 11.52
C VAL A 169 -6.31 -11.19 12.79
N ARG A 170 -7.64 -11.23 12.67
CA ARG A 170 -8.55 -11.47 13.82
C ARG A 170 -8.94 -12.93 13.98
N ALA A 171 -9.02 -13.66 12.86
CA ALA A 171 -9.28 -15.08 12.89
C ALA A 171 -8.65 -15.78 11.68
N ILE A 172 -8.46 -17.09 11.81
CA ILE A 172 -8.02 -17.96 10.73
C ILE A 172 -8.97 -19.15 10.67
N THR A 173 -9.43 -19.50 9.47
CA THR A 173 -10.22 -20.71 9.24
C THR A 173 -9.49 -21.73 8.37
N ASP A 174 -9.76 -23.00 8.57
CA ASP A 174 -9.30 -24.07 7.68
C ASP A 174 -10.21 -24.22 6.43
N SER A 175 -9.93 -25.23 5.61
CA SER A 175 -10.71 -25.56 4.40
C SER A 175 -12.14 -26.06 4.67
N GLN A 176 -12.46 -26.41 5.92
CA GLN A 176 -13.81 -26.78 6.36
C GLN A 176 -14.56 -25.59 6.98
N GLY A 177 -13.94 -24.41 7.02
CA GLY A 177 -14.50 -23.21 7.62
C GLY A 177 -14.46 -23.19 9.15
N GLN A 178 -13.74 -24.14 9.77
CA GLN A 178 -13.57 -24.15 11.23
C GLN A 178 -12.53 -23.10 11.63
N VAL A 179 -12.81 -22.37 12.72
CA VAL A 179 -11.88 -21.37 13.26
C VAL A 179 -10.74 -22.09 13.99
N VAL A 180 -9.53 -21.96 13.46
CA VAL A 180 -8.31 -22.60 13.98
C VAL A 180 -7.38 -21.63 14.70
N ALA A 181 -7.61 -20.32 14.57
CA ALA A 181 -6.95 -19.29 15.36
C ALA A 181 -7.87 -18.07 15.55
N ARG A 182 -7.73 -17.38 16.68
CA ARG A 182 -8.27 -16.04 16.94
C ARG A 182 -7.25 -15.19 17.67
N PHE A 183 -7.23 -13.90 17.36
CA PHE A 183 -6.35 -12.93 18.00
C PHE A 183 -7.11 -11.65 18.36
N GLU A 184 -6.81 -11.14 19.55
CA GLU A 184 -7.25 -9.83 20.02
C GLU A 184 -6.03 -8.97 20.31
N TYR A 185 -6.11 -7.71 19.91
CA TYR A 185 -5.01 -6.76 19.98
C TYR A 185 -5.43 -5.49 20.71
N GLU A 186 -4.49 -4.92 21.45
CA GLU A 186 -4.50 -3.51 21.79
C GLU A 186 -4.39 -2.62 20.55
N PRO A 187 -4.72 -1.31 20.64
CA PRO A 187 -4.70 -0.42 19.49
C PRO A 187 -3.38 -0.40 18.72
N PHE A 188 -2.25 -0.62 19.39
CA PHE A 188 -0.91 -0.57 18.81
C PHE A 188 -0.31 -1.95 18.53
N GLY A 189 -1.11 -3.02 18.58
CA GLY A 189 -0.72 -4.34 18.07
C GLY A 189 -0.16 -5.33 19.09
N VAL A 190 -0.18 -5.00 20.39
CA VAL A 190 0.11 -5.97 21.46
C VAL A 190 -1.02 -7.00 21.47
N THR A 191 -0.68 -8.28 21.33
CA THR A 191 -1.66 -9.37 21.39
C THR A 191 -2.08 -9.59 22.85
N VAL A 192 -3.35 -9.35 23.18
CA VAL A 192 -3.90 -9.55 24.54
C VAL A 192 -4.58 -10.90 24.71
N GLN A 193 -5.06 -11.49 23.60
CA GLN A 193 -5.65 -12.81 23.62
C GLN A 193 -5.33 -13.55 22.33
N ALA A 194 -4.95 -14.82 22.45
CA ALA A 194 -4.80 -15.75 21.34
C ALA A 194 -5.44 -17.09 21.70
N SER A 195 -6.20 -17.69 20.78
CA SER A 195 -6.80 -19.01 21.00
C SER A 195 -6.89 -19.83 19.72
N GLY A 196 -6.91 -21.16 19.83
CA GLY A 196 -6.93 -22.10 18.71
C GLY A 196 -5.59 -22.77 18.46
N ALA A 197 -5.59 -23.90 17.75
CA ALA A 197 -4.41 -24.74 17.55
C ALA A 197 -3.32 -24.10 16.67
N LEU A 198 -3.69 -23.16 15.79
CA LEU A 198 -2.74 -22.57 14.84
C LEU A 198 -1.98 -21.36 15.40
N THR A 199 -2.28 -20.90 16.62
CA THR A 199 -1.66 -19.69 17.21
C THR A 199 -0.15 -19.79 17.37
N VAL A 200 0.37 -20.97 17.74
CA VAL A 200 1.79 -21.24 18.02
C VAL A 200 2.66 -21.21 16.75
N GLY A 201 2.06 -21.28 15.56
CA GLY A 201 2.76 -21.24 14.27
C GLY A 201 2.42 -20.05 13.38
N GLU A 202 1.47 -19.21 13.79
CA GLU A 202 1.07 -18.03 13.02
C GLU A 202 1.90 -16.80 13.38
N VAL A 203 2.58 -16.26 12.37
CA VAL A 203 3.42 -15.07 12.48
C VAL A 203 2.71 -13.82 11.95
N HIS A 204 1.82 -13.92 10.96
CA HIS A 204 1.13 -12.75 10.39
C HIS A 204 0.01 -12.31 11.34
N ARG A 205 0.18 -11.14 11.97
CA ARG A 205 -0.67 -10.69 13.08
C ARG A 205 -1.15 -9.25 12.88
N PHE A 206 -0.67 -8.28 13.67
CA PHE A 206 -1.07 -6.88 13.57
C PHE A 206 -0.75 -6.30 12.19
N THR A 207 -1.75 -5.70 11.54
CA THR A 207 -1.70 -5.17 10.16
C THR A 207 -1.19 -6.18 9.11
N GLY A 208 -1.27 -7.47 9.42
CA GLY A 208 -0.78 -8.55 8.56
C GLY A 208 0.75 -8.63 8.50
N LYS A 209 1.48 -8.00 9.43
CA LYS A 209 2.94 -8.11 9.50
C LYS A 209 3.39 -9.35 10.28
N PRO A 210 4.50 -9.98 9.88
CA PRO A 210 5.09 -11.07 10.65
C PRO A 210 5.64 -10.56 11.98
N GLU A 211 5.18 -11.15 13.08
CA GLU A 211 5.74 -11.03 14.42
C GLU A 211 6.81 -12.11 14.61
N ASP A 212 8.02 -11.72 15.02
CA ASP A 212 9.06 -12.66 15.42
C ASP A 212 8.83 -13.08 16.87
N GLY A 213 8.30 -14.29 17.06
CA GLY A 213 7.78 -14.72 18.37
C GLY A 213 8.81 -14.76 19.50
N VAL A 214 10.11 -14.82 19.20
CA VAL A 214 11.17 -14.82 20.24
C VAL A 214 11.44 -13.42 20.80
N ILE A 215 11.24 -12.38 19.97
CA ILE A 215 11.57 -10.99 20.34
C ILE A 215 10.33 -10.09 20.39
N GLU A 216 9.16 -10.61 20.01
CA GLU A 216 7.86 -9.95 20.04
C GLU A 216 7.82 -8.63 19.25
N LEU A 217 8.67 -8.54 18.22
CA LEU A 217 8.72 -7.41 17.31
C LEU A 217 8.07 -7.75 15.97
N TYR A 218 7.44 -6.75 15.36
CA TYR A 218 6.91 -6.87 14.01
C TYR A 218 7.95 -6.45 12.98
N TYR A 219 8.19 -7.31 12.00
CA TYR A 219 9.04 -7.00 10.86
C TYR A 219 8.23 -6.29 9.76
N PHE A 220 8.50 -5.01 9.56
CA PHE A 220 7.81 -4.18 8.57
C PHE A 220 8.54 -4.10 7.23
N ASN A 221 9.58 -4.90 6.96
CA ASN A 221 10.55 -4.74 5.89
C ASN A 221 11.69 -3.77 6.25
N ALA A 222 11.49 -2.46 6.11
CA ALA A 222 12.57 -1.49 6.32
C ALA A 222 12.93 -1.29 7.81
N ARG A 223 11.98 -1.53 8.72
CA ARG A 223 12.13 -1.31 10.16
C ARG A 223 11.51 -2.44 10.98
N TYR A 224 11.95 -2.55 12.24
CA TYR A 224 11.27 -3.35 13.26
C TYR A 224 10.40 -2.43 14.11
N TYR A 225 9.18 -2.88 14.38
CA TYR A 225 8.19 -2.18 15.18
C TYR A 225 7.96 -2.90 16.51
N ASP A 226 8.06 -2.16 17.61
CA ASP A 226 7.72 -2.63 18.95
C ASP A 226 6.29 -2.19 19.28
N PRO A 227 5.33 -3.13 19.42
CA PRO A 227 3.95 -2.81 19.75
C PRO A 227 3.77 -2.29 21.17
N VAL A 228 4.67 -2.65 22.11
CA VAL A 228 4.60 -2.26 23.52
C VAL A 228 4.94 -0.78 23.70
N THR A 229 6.02 -0.33 23.06
CA THR A 229 6.38 1.10 23.03
C THR A 229 5.64 1.88 21.95
N ALA A 230 4.96 1.17 21.04
CA ALA A 230 4.25 1.71 19.89
C ALA A 230 5.12 2.51 18.93
N ARG A 231 6.37 2.07 18.74
CA ARG A 231 7.39 2.79 17.97
C ARG A 231 8.25 1.84 17.17
N PHE A 232 8.82 2.36 16.09
CA PHE A 232 9.90 1.68 15.39
C PHE A 232 11.18 1.71 16.21
N LEU A 233 12.05 0.71 16.02
CA LEU A 233 13.37 0.64 16.64
C LEU A 233 14.41 1.45 15.87
N GLN A 234 14.13 1.82 14.62
CA GLN A 234 14.99 2.62 13.76
C GLN A 234 14.25 3.88 13.31
N PRO A 235 14.99 5.00 13.08
CA PRO A 235 14.38 6.17 12.48
C PRO A 235 13.92 5.84 11.06
N ASP A 236 12.79 6.42 10.68
CA ASP A 236 12.30 6.42 9.31
C ASP A 236 13.41 6.82 8.32
N PRO A 237 13.74 5.97 7.33
CA PRO A 237 14.69 6.30 6.28
C PRO A 237 14.32 7.57 5.51
N ALA A 238 13.02 7.83 5.32
CA ALA A 238 12.51 9.02 4.65
C ALA A 238 12.53 10.27 5.55
N ARG A 239 12.67 10.09 6.87
CA ARG A 239 12.72 11.15 7.89
C ARG A 239 11.53 12.11 7.83
N GLN A 240 10.34 11.56 7.56
CA GLN A 240 9.13 12.35 7.44
C GLN A 240 8.55 12.71 8.82
N GLY A 241 7.91 13.87 8.90
CA GLY A 241 7.24 14.34 10.11
C GLY A 241 8.18 14.76 11.24
N LEU A 242 7.59 15.04 12.40
CA LEU A 242 8.32 15.49 13.59
C LEU A 242 8.94 14.33 14.37
N ASN A 243 8.41 13.11 14.21
CA ASN A 243 8.83 11.93 14.96
C ASN A 243 9.12 10.74 14.05
N TRP A 244 10.40 10.48 13.81
CA TRP A 244 10.86 9.43 12.90
C TRP A 244 10.70 8.00 13.44
N TRP A 245 10.27 7.83 14.69
CA TRP A 245 10.01 6.52 15.30
C TRP A 245 8.52 6.25 15.49
N ALA A 246 7.65 7.22 15.24
CA ALA A 246 6.20 7.04 15.40
C ALA A 246 5.65 6.06 14.36
N TYR A 247 4.74 5.20 14.79
CA TYR A 247 3.92 4.40 13.90
C TYR A 247 2.60 5.10 13.59
N GLY A 248 2.25 5.18 12.30
CA GLY A 248 0.93 5.61 11.84
C GLY A 248 0.46 6.94 12.46
N PRO A 249 1.25 8.02 12.43
CA PRO A 249 1.06 9.25 13.21
C PRO A 249 0.33 9.13 14.56
N ASN A 250 0.65 8.09 15.35
CA ASN A 250 -0.03 7.73 16.61
C ASN A 250 -1.54 7.42 16.51
N ASN A 251 -2.03 7.10 15.31
CA ASN A 251 -3.40 6.67 15.01
C ASN A 251 -3.41 5.32 14.26
N PRO A 252 -3.06 4.22 14.95
CA PRO A 252 -2.87 2.89 14.38
C PRO A 252 -4.18 2.21 13.94
N LEU A 253 -5.33 2.71 14.41
CA LEU A 253 -6.65 2.23 14.00
C LEU A 253 -7.08 2.78 12.63
N ARG A 254 -6.38 3.81 12.15
CA ARG A 254 -6.63 4.45 10.87
C ARG A 254 -5.51 4.19 9.88
N PHE A 255 -4.25 4.30 10.30
CA PHE A 255 -3.11 4.28 9.39
C PHE A 255 -2.39 2.94 9.43
N VAL A 256 -1.98 2.50 8.24
CA VAL A 256 -1.16 1.29 8.03
C VAL A 256 0.13 1.74 7.38
N ASP A 257 1.27 1.27 7.90
CA ASP A 257 2.58 1.40 7.27
C ASP A 257 2.86 0.12 6.43
N PRO A 258 2.85 0.18 5.08
CA PRO A 258 2.96 -1.01 4.24
C PRO A 258 4.35 -1.65 4.21
N ASP A 259 5.43 -0.91 4.43
CA ASP A 259 6.81 -1.39 4.25
C ASP A 259 7.82 -0.82 5.25
N GLY A 260 7.33 -0.15 6.28
CA GLY A 260 8.16 0.45 7.29
C GLY A 260 8.96 1.63 6.75
N GLU A 261 8.62 2.18 5.59
CA GLU A 261 9.08 3.50 5.18
C GLU A 261 7.88 4.42 5.42
N ALA A 262 8.05 5.54 6.13
CA ALA A 262 6.89 6.40 6.37
C ALA A 262 6.28 6.78 5.02
N PHE A 263 4.99 6.51 4.89
CA PHE A 263 4.29 6.58 3.62
C PHE A 263 2.95 7.32 3.73
N TRP A 264 2.93 8.36 4.57
CA TRP A 264 1.81 9.30 4.61
C TRP A 264 2.39 10.68 4.81
N ASP A 265 2.75 11.28 3.69
CA ASP A 265 3.48 12.53 3.65
C ASP A 265 2.52 13.71 3.90
N VAL A 266 3.01 14.75 4.57
CA VAL A 266 2.48 16.13 4.40
C VAL A 266 2.36 16.49 2.90
N LEU A 267 3.18 15.85 2.06
CA LEU A 267 3.09 15.87 0.60
C LEU A 267 1.79 15.27 0.05
N ASP A 268 1.16 14.24 0.60
CA ASP A 268 -0.12 13.73 0.04
C ASP A 268 -1.25 14.75 0.24
N PHE A 269 -1.28 15.42 1.39
CA PHE A 269 -2.19 16.55 1.62
C PHE A 269 -1.82 17.76 0.76
N ALA A 270 -0.54 18.07 0.60
CA ALA A 270 -0.07 19.17 -0.25
C ALA A 270 -0.27 18.90 -1.74
N PHE A 271 -0.12 17.66 -2.20
CA PHE A 271 -0.38 17.20 -3.57
C PHE A 271 -1.87 17.13 -3.83
N ALA A 272 -2.69 16.64 -2.89
CA ALA A 272 -4.14 16.74 -3.01
C ALA A 272 -4.55 18.22 -3.12
N ALA A 273 -4.08 19.08 -2.21
CA ALA A 273 -4.36 20.51 -2.26
C ALA A 273 -3.84 21.19 -3.54
N TRP A 274 -2.64 20.82 -4.01
CA TRP A 274 -2.03 21.37 -5.22
C TRP A 274 -2.71 20.86 -6.49
N SER A 275 -3.13 19.60 -6.54
CA SER A 275 -3.87 19.01 -7.65
C SER A 275 -5.30 19.53 -7.71
N TRP A 276 -5.95 19.74 -6.57
CA TRP A 276 -7.22 20.49 -6.51
C TRP A 276 -7.04 21.95 -6.95
N LYS A 277 -5.98 22.63 -6.51
CA LYS A 277 -5.65 23.98 -6.98
C LYS A 277 -5.37 24.02 -8.48
N SER A 278 -4.69 23.01 -9.01
CA SER A 278 -4.37 22.87 -10.43
C SER A 278 -5.62 22.55 -11.26
N PHE A 279 -6.54 21.74 -10.73
CA PHE A 279 -7.86 21.53 -11.31
C PHE A 279 -8.69 22.81 -11.31
N ILE A 280 -8.72 23.55 -10.20
CA ILE A 280 -9.45 24.83 -10.12
C ILE A 280 -8.86 25.87 -11.08
N ALA A 281 -7.54 25.93 -11.21
CA ALA A 281 -6.85 26.88 -12.09
C ALA A 281 -6.96 26.51 -13.58
N ALA A 282 -6.95 25.21 -13.89
CA ALA A 282 -7.02 24.68 -15.25
C ALA A 282 -7.83 23.35 -15.28
N PRO A 283 -9.17 23.43 -15.33
CA PRO A 283 -10.02 22.24 -15.30
C PRO A 283 -9.83 21.37 -16.55
N SER A 284 -9.40 20.12 -16.35
CA SER A 284 -9.33 19.07 -17.38
C SER A 284 -9.53 17.69 -16.74
N LEU A 285 -9.78 16.64 -17.54
CA LEU A 285 -9.84 15.27 -16.96
C LEU A 285 -8.50 14.87 -16.37
N GLN A 286 -7.38 15.36 -16.91
CA GLN A 286 -6.05 15.06 -16.40
C GLN A 286 -5.84 15.70 -15.02
N THR A 287 -6.14 16.99 -14.85
CA THR A 287 -5.99 17.67 -13.56
C THR A 287 -7.01 17.17 -12.53
N LEU A 288 -8.20 16.80 -12.97
CA LEU A 288 -9.21 16.13 -12.13
C LEU A 288 -8.77 14.72 -11.71
N ALA A 289 -8.24 13.91 -12.63
CA ALA A 289 -7.71 12.58 -12.34
C ALA A 289 -6.59 12.65 -11.31
N TRP A 290 -5.70 13.64 -11.44
CA TRP A 290 -4.68 13.91 -10.45
C TRP A 290 -5.24 14.33 -9.09
N ALA A 291 -6.23 15.21 -9.06
CA ALA A 291 -6.88 15.64 -7.82
C ALA A 291 -7.58 14.46 -7.12
N LEU A 292 -8.30 13.62 -7.87
CA LEU A 292 -8.96 12.43 -7.34
C LEU A 292 -7.97 11.37 -6.89
N LEU A 293 -6.89 11.12 -7.65
CA LEU A 293 -5.84 10.17 -7.30
C LEU A 293 -5.12 10.57 -6.02
N ASP A 294 -4.70 11.84 -5.91
CA ASP A 294 -4.04 12.35 -4.72
C ASP A 294 -4.97 12.36 -3.50
N THR A 295 -6.27 12.60 -3.71
CA THR A 295 -7.28 12.50 -2.63
C THR A 295 -7.55 11.05 -2.22
N ALA A 296 -7.54 10.11 -3.17
CA ALA A 296 -7.66 8.68 -2.89
C ALA A 296 -6.44 8.16 -2.13
N GLY A 297 -5.26 8.70 -2.40
CA GLY A 297 -4.04 8.53 -1.60
C GLY A 297 -4.10 9.15 -0.20
N LEU A 298 -5.24 9.70 0.25
CA LEU A 298 -5.49 10.05 1.65
C LEU A 298 -6.38 9.03 2.36
N LEU A 299 -6.93 8.06 1.62
CA LEU A 299 -7.72 6.97 2.18
C LEU A 299 -6.79 5.91 2.76
N PRO A 300 -7.12 5.33 3.93
CA PRO A 300 -6.37 4.19 4.44
C PRO A 300 -6.37 3.07 3.39
N VAL A 301 -5.29 2.27 3.37
CA VAL A 301 -5.07 1.10 2.48
C VAL A 301 -4.91 1.36 0.96
N VAL A 302 -4.89 2.61 0.49
CA VAL A 302 -4.54 2.94 -0.91
C VAL A 302 -3.07 3.38 -0.96
N PRO A 303 -2.21 2.78 -1.80
CA PRO A 303 -0.84 3.29 -1.96
C PRO A 303 -0.86 4.77 -2.34
N SER A 304 -0.08 5.62 -1.68
CA SER A 304 0.01 7.04 -1.97
C SER A 304 0.29 7.30 -3.45
N SER A 305 -0.33 8.35 -3.95
CA SER A 305 -0.28 8.73 -5.36
C SER A 305 1.14 9.10 -5.82
N SER A 306 2.03 9.45 -4.88
CA SER A 306 3.44 9.77 -5.16
C SER A 306 4.23 8.55 -5.68
N VAL A 307 3.92 7.34 -5.19
CA VAL A 307 4.50 6.08 -5.68
C VAL A 307 3.91 5.69 -7.03
N LEU A 308 2.60 5.87 -7.21
CA LEU A 308 1.95 5.66 -8.52
C LEU A 308 2.51 6.59 -9.61
N ARG A 309 2.79 7.85 -9.28
CA ARG A 309 3.41 8.81 -10.22
C ARG A 309 4.86 8.49 -10.56
N ARG A 310 5.63 7.90 -9.63
CA ARG A 310 7.02 7.48 -9.88
C ARG A 310 7.10 6.17 -10.66
N GLY A 311 5.99 5.43 -10.81
CA GLY A 311 5.94 4.12 -11.45
C GLY A 311 4.81 3.93 -12.47
N PHE A 312 4.89 4.61 -13.62
CA PHE A 312 4.20 4.30 -14.90
C PHE A 312 2.80 4.86 -15.21
N GLU A 313 2.51 4.80 -16.52
CA GLU A 313 1.30 4.62 -17.36
C GLU A 313 -0.05 4.16 -16.73
N VAL A 314 -0.23 4.17 -15.40
CA VAL A 314 -1.39 3.61 -14.66
C VAL A 314 -2.53 4.63 -14.42
N LEU A 315 -2.41 5.82 -15.01
CA LEU A 315 -3.31 6.96 -14.79
C LEU A 315 -4.80 6.66 -15.06
N ASP A 316 -5.09 5.91 -16.13
CA ASP A 316 -6.45 5.80 -16.64
C ASP A 316 -7.32 4.79 -15.89
N ASP A 317 -6.74 3.70 -15.38
CA ASP A 317 -7.51 2.66 -14.68
C ASP A 317 -7.95 3.13 -13.29
N VAL A 318 -7.10 3.89 -12.59
CA VAL A 318 -7.41 4.37 -11.22
C VAL A 318 -8.40 5.54 -11.24
N ALA A 319 -8.25 6.48 -12.17
CA ALA A 319 -9.20 7.58 -12.34
C ALA A 319 -10.60 7.08 -12.76
N LEU A 320 -10.66 6.07 -13.63
CA LEU A 320 -11.91 5.46 -14.06
C LEU A 320 -12.61 4.72 -12.91
N ARG A 321 -11.85 3.98 -12.08
CA ARG A 321 -12.38 3.30 -10.88
C ARG A 321 -12.85 4.29 -9.80
N ALA A 322 -12.14 5.41 -9.63
CA ALA A 322 -12.55 6.48 -8.72
C ALA A 322 -13.83 7.20 -9.19
N LEU A 323 -13.99 7.43 -10.50
CA LEU A 323 -15.22 7.97 -11.07
C LEU A 323 -16.39 6.97 -10.99
N GLN A 324 -16.11 5.66 -11.08
CA GLN A 324 -17.12 4.60 -10.94
C GLN A 324 -17.60 4.41 -9.50
N SER A 325 -16.78 4.75 -8.50
CA SER A 325 -17.18 4.71 -7.09
C SER A 325 -17.96 5.96 -6.66
N MET A 326 -17.96 7.03 -7.46
CA MET A 326 -18.79 8.21 -7.25
C MET A 326 -20.23 7.96 -7.72
N GLY A 327 -21.21 8.47 -6.98
CA GLY A 327 -22.61 8.44 -7.41
C GLY A 327 -22.81 9.20 -8.73
N LYS A 328 -23.76 8.77 -9.58
CA LYS A 328 -24.05 9.41 -10.88
C LYS A 328 -24.27 10.93 -10.79
N ALA A 329 -24.84 11.41 -9.69
CA ALA A 329 -25.07 12.83 -9.44
C ALA A 329 -23.76 13.61 -9.19
N ASP A 330 -22.79 12.98 -8.54
CA ASP A 330 -21.48 13.57 -8.26
C ASP A 330 -20.61 13.62 -9.50
N VAL A 331 -20.64 12.56 -10.33
CA VAL A 331 -19.99 12.56 -11.65
C VAL A 331 -20.59 13.64 -12.55
N ALA A 332 -21.92 13.78 -12.57
CA ALA A 332 -22.60 14.82 -13.35
C ALA A 332 -22.26 16.25 -12.85
N ARG A 333 -22.12 16.44 -11.53
CA ARG A 333 -21.70 17.71 -10.93
C ARG A 333 -20.25 18.04 -11.29
N VAL A 334 -19.35 17.07 -11.22
CA VAL A 334 -17.92 17.22 -11.58
C VAL A 334 -17.74 17.50 -13.07
N LEU A 335 -18.47 16.82 -13.95
CA LEU A 335 -18.46 17.10 -15.40
C LEU A 335 -18.99 18.49 -15.73
N LYS A 336 -19.99 18.97 -14.97
CA LYS A 336 -20.53 20.33 -15.08
C LYS A 336 -19.54 21.39 -14.60
N GLU A 337 -18.78 21.12 -13.54
CA GLU A 337 -17.71 21.99 -13.02
C GLU A 337 -16.48 22.03 -13.94
N ALA A 338 -16.15 20.91 -14.59
CA ALA A 338 -15.12 20.81 -15.62
C ALA A 338 -15.54 21.43 -16.98
N ARG A 339 -16.76 21.97 -17.09
CA ARG A 339 -17.32 22.67 -18.27
C ARG A 339 -17.47 21.81 -19.54
N PHE A 340 -17.42 20.48 -19.45
CA PHE A 340 -17.67 19.63 -20.62
C PHE A 340 -19.10 19.79 -21.14
N LYS A 341 -19.24 19.96 -22.45
CA LYS A 341 -20.52 19.89 -23.17
C LYS A 341 -20.92 18.43 -23.40
N PRO A 342 -22.21 18.11 -23.67
CA PRO A 342 -22.62 16.75 -24.04
C PRO A 342 -21.73 16.16 -25.14
N PHE A 343 -21.29 14.92 -24.98
CA PHE A 343 -20.39 14.21 -25.91
C PHE A 343 -21.12 13.91 -27.22
N THR A 344 -21.11 14.90 -28.09
CA THR A 344 -21.69 14.86 -29.43
C THR A 344 -20.61 15.26 -30.41
N GLU A 345 -20.79 14.87 -31.67
CA GLU A 345 -19.89 15.28 -32.74
C GLU A 345 -19.68 16.80 -32.79
N HIS A 346 -20.75 17.57 -32.62
CA HIS A 346 -20.71 19.03 -32.64
C HIS A 346 -19.86 19.63 -31.52
N ASN A 347 -19.87 18.99 -30.35
CA ASN A 347 -19.16 19.45 -29.16
C ASN A 347 -17.76 18.83 -29.02
N PHE A 348 -17.38 17.88 -29.89
CA PHE A 348 -16.17 17.10 -29.73
C PHE A 348 -14.91 17.96 -29.66
N ARG A 349 -14.77 18.94 -30.57
CA ARG A 349 -13.62 19.84 -30.60
C ARG A 349 -13.51 20.66 -29.30
N ASP A 350 -14.62 21.20 -28.83
CA ASP A 350 -14.65 22.00 -27.60
C ASP A 350 -14.32 21.13 -26.38
N ASN A 351 -14.86 19.92 -26.33
CA ASN A 351 -14.56 18.96 -25.27
C ASN A 351 -13.11 18.47 -25.33
N LEU A 352 -12.55 18.27 -26.53
CA LEU A 352 -11.14 17.93 -26.69
C LEU A 352 -10.24 19.09 -26.24
N SER A 353 -10.61 20.34 -26.55
CA SER A 353 -9.92 21.53 -26.04
C SER A 353 -9.93 21.62 -24.52
N ILE A 354 -11.06 21.30 -23.88
CA ILE A 354 -11.18 21.23 -22.42
C ILE A 354 -10.30 20.09 -21.87
N LEU A 355 -10.32 18.93 -22.51
CA LEU A 355 -9.55 17.75 -22.09
C LEU A 355 -8.04 18.00 -22.16
N THR A 356 -7.55 18.50 -23.29
CA THR A 356 -6.10 18.67 -23.53
C THR A 356 -5.57 20.01 -23.04
N GLY A 357 -6.43 20.91 -22.56
CA GLY A 357 -6.06 22.27 -22.19
C GLY A 357 -5.57 23.14 -23.35
N ARG A 358 -5.81 22.75 -24.60
CA ARG A 358 -5.31 23.45 -25.80
C ARG A 358 -6.42 24.34 -26.39
N ALA A 359 -6.11 25.62 -26.60
CA ALA A 359 -7.08 26.61 -27.09
C ALA A 359 -6.42 27.71 -27.94
N GLY A 360 -7.25 28.48 -28.66
CA GLY A 360 -6.81 29.66 -29.39
C GLY A 360 -5.76 29.36 -30.46
N LYS A 361 -4.61 30.04 -30.40
CA LYS A 361 -3.54 29.93 -31.41
C LYS A 361 -2.87 28.55 -31.45
N GLU A 362 -2.88 27.79 -30.34
CA GLU A 362 -2.25 26.47 -30.25
C GLU A 362 -2.93 25.41 -31.10
N ILE A 363 -4.23 25.58 -31.39
CA ILE A 363 -5.04 24.64 -32.18
C ILE A 363 -5.50 25.25 -33.51
N ALA A 364 -4.95 26.40 -33.90
CA ALA A 364 -5.35 27.11 -35.12
C ALA A 364 -5.05 26.29 -36.39
N ASP A 365 -3.93 25.56 -36.38
CA ASP A 365 -3.47 24.70 -37.48
C ASP A 365 -3.78 23.20 -37.25
N LEU A 366 -4.54 22.89 -36.20
CA LEU A 366 -4.90 21.53 -35.79
C LEU A 366 -6.41 21.26 -35.94
N GLU A 367 -6.73 20.03 -36.30
CA GLU A 367 -8.08 19.48 -36.35
C GLU A 367 -8.28 18.47 -35.22
N ALA A 368 -9.44 18.52 -34.58
CA ALA A 368 -9.83 17.54 -33.57
C ALA A 368 -10.27 16.27 -34.30
N HIS A 369 -9.45 15.23 -34.20
CA HIS A 369 -9.66 13.98 -34.88
C HIS A 369 -10.13 12.90 -33.90
N HIS A 370 -11.05 12.04 -34.33
CA HIS A 370 -11.46 10.88 -33.53
C HIS A 370 -10.42 9.78 -33.73
N VAL A 371 -9.91 9.22 -32.63
CA VAL A 371 -9.04 8.05 -32.63
C VAL A 371 -9.82 6.85 -33.14
N LEU A 372 -11.06 6.65 -32.68
CA LEU A 372 -11.90 5.56 -33.17
C LEU A 372 -12.69 5.99 -34.43
N PRO A 373 -12.71 5.20 -35.52
CA PRO A 373 -13.45 5.56 -36.72
C PRO A 373 -14.95 5.68 -36.46
N LYS A 374 -15.52 6.86 -36.73
CA LYS A 374 -16.96 7.12 -36.59
C LYS A 374 -17.83 6.15 -37.40
N VAL A 375 -17.36 5.72 -38.57
CA VAL A 375 -18.07 4.74 -39.43
C VAL A 375 -18.33 3.42 -38.69
N LEU A 376 -17.55 3.11 -37.64
CA LEU A 376 -17.68 1.91 -36.83
C LEU A 376 -18.24 2.21 -35.42
N ALA A 377 -18.81 3.40 -35.19
CA ALA A 377 -19.33 3.82 -33.88
C ALA A 377 -20.27 2.79 -33.24
N ASP A 378 -21.17 2.19 -34.02
CA ASP A 378 -22.10 1.15 -33.53
C ASP A 378 -21.38 -0.09 -32.99
N ARG A 379 -20.20 -0.42 -33.52
CA ARG A 379 -19.39 -1.55 -33.03
C ARG A 379 -18.69 -1.22 -31.73
N PHE A 380 -18.23 0.02 -31.58
CA PHE A 380 -17.62 0.52 -30.35
C PHE A 380 -18.66 0.71 -29.23
N ALA A 381 -19.87 1.16 -29.57
CA ALA A 381 -20.97 1.30 -28.62
C ALA A 381 -21.33 -0.04 -27.95
N LYS A 382 -21.24 -1.16 -28.69
CA LYS A 382 -21.48 -2.53 -28.15
C LYS A 382 -20.49 -2.94 -27.07
N VAL A 383 -19.32 -2.30 -26.99
CA VAL A 383 -18.31 -2.54 -25.95
C VAL A 383 -18.23 -1.38 -24.94
N GLY A 384 -19.26 -0.52 -24.92
CA GLY A 384 -19.37 0.59 -23.97
C GLY A 384 -18.49 1.79 -24.29
N LEU A 385 -18.10 1.99 -25.55
CA LEU A 385 -17.30 3.12 -26.00
C LEU A 385 -18.13 4.10 -26.84
N ASP A 386 -18.14 5.37 -26.44
CA ASP A 386 -18.68 6.47 -27.24
C ASP A 386 -17.53 7.14 -27.99
N VAL A 387 -17.54 7.05 -29.31
CA VAL A 387 -16.50 7.63 -30.17
C VAL A 387 -16.37 9.15 -30.00
N ASN A 388 -17.44 9.84 -29.58
CA ASN A 388 -17.45 11.28 -29.34
C ASN A 388 -16.93 11.66 -27.94
N HIS A 389 -16.48 10.68 -27.14
CA HIS A 389 -15.81 10.98 -25.89
C HIS A 389 -14.46 11.62 -26.19
N PRO A 390 -14.13 12.81 -25.62
CA PRO A 390 -12.92 13.55 -25.97
C PRO A 390 -11.62 12.78 -25.69
N ILE A 391 -11.63 11.84 -24.73
CA ILE A 391 -10.50 10.93 -24.48
C ILE A 391 -10.12 10.09 -25.70
N LEU A 392 -11.07 9.85 -26.60
CA LEU A 392 -10.86 9.13 -27.86
C LEU A 392 -10.56 10.11 -29.00
N GLY A 393 -9.95 11.25 -28.68
CA GLY A 393 -9.61 12.31 -29.62
C GLY A 393 -8.14 12.68 -29.61
N ASP A 394 -7.68 13.25 -30.72
CA ASP A 394 -6.33 13.80 -30.85
C ASP A 394 -6.32 15.06 -31.73
N TRP A 395 -5.28 15.87 -31.60
CA TRP A 395 -5.03 17.06 -32.40
C TRP A 395 -4.09 16.77 -33.56
N VAL A 396 -4.62 16.69 -34.77
CA VAL A 396 -3.85 16.36 -35.97
C VAL A 396 -3.64 17.60 -36.84
N LYS A 397 -2.46 17.74 -37.46
CA LYS A 397 -2.20 18.84 -38.42
C LYS A 397 -3.17 18.79 -39.61
N LYS A 398 -3.74 19.94 -39.97
CA LYS A 398 -4.61 20.09 -41.15
C LYS A 398 -3.95 19.48 -42.40
N GLY A 399 -4.68 18.62 -43.10
CA GLY A 399 -4.23 17.99 -44.35
C GLY A 399 -3.41 16.70 -44.22
N GLY A 400 -2.93 16.33 -43.02
CA GLY A 400 -2.19 15.07 -42.82
C GLY A 400 -3.07 13.81 -42.86
N TYR A 401 -4.36 13.95 -42.54
CA TYR A 401 -5.31 12.85 -42.38
C TYR A 401 -5.71 12.14 -43.69
N GLN A 402 -5.71 12.86 -44.82
CA GLN A 402 -6.18 12.32 -46.11
C GLN A 402 -5.27 11.20 -46.65
N GLN A 403 -4.01 11.15 -46.22
CA GLN A 403 -3.01 10.21 -46.73
C GLN A 403 -3.18 8.79 -46.16
N TRP A 404 -3.77 8.64 -44.96
CA TRP A 404 -3.80 7.35 -44.25
C TRP A 404 -5.18 6.91 -43.74
N SER A 405 -6.18 7.78 -43.69
CA SER A 405 -7.53 7.50 -43.15
C SER A 405 -8.20 6.25 -43.73
N LYS A 406 -8.07 6.02 -45.06
CA LYS A 406 -8.61 4.84 -45.73
C LYS A 406 -7.96 3.53 -45.26
N SER A 407 -6.65 3.55 -45.02
CA SER A 407 -5.90 2.38 -44.53
C SER A 407 -6.21 2.12 -43.06
N TYR A 408 -6.32 3.18 -42.26
CA TYR A 408 -6.69 3.12 -40.85
C TYR A 408 -8.08 2.53 -40.63
N GLN A 409 -9.07 2.96 -41.41
CA GLN A 409 -10.42 2.39 -41.33
C GLN A 409 -10.43 0.89 -41.70
N LYS A 410 -9.68 0.49 -42.73
CA LYS A 410 -9.58 -0.93 -43.13
C LYS A 410 -9.01 -1.82 -42.01
N GLU A 411 -8.05 -1.31 -41.24
CA GLU A 411 -7.47 -2.05 -40.12
C GLU A 411 -8.49 -2.27 -39.00
N TRP A 412 -9.30 -1.27 -38.67
CA TRP A 412 -10.41 -1.45 -37.73
C TRP A 412 -11.50 -2.40 -38.25
N GLU A 413 -11.84 -2.32 -39.53
CA GLU A 413 -12.77 -3.27 -40.14
C GLU A 413 -12.23 -4.70 -40.08
N GLN A 414 -10.93 -4.90 -40.27
CA GLN A 414 -10.28 -6.20 -40.15
C GLN A 414 -10.29 -6.71 -38.70
N PHE A 415 -9.94 -5.85 -37.74
CA PHE A 415 -9.99 -6.18 -36.30
C PHE A 415 -11.35 -6.73 -35.87
N PHE A 416 -12.45 -6.08 -36.27
CA PHE A 416 -13.80 -6.56 -35.93
C PHE A 416 -14.27 -7.75 -36.77
N ARG A 417 -13.59 -8.11 -37.87
CA ARG A 417 -13.82 -9.39 -38.56
C ARG A 417 -13.14 -10.52 -37.81
N ASP A 418 -11.91 -10.30 -37.35
CA ASP A 418 -11.09 -11.31 -36.69
C ASP A 418 -11.54 -11.55 -35.25
N ILE A 419 -12.08 -10.52 -34.59
CA ILE A 419 -12.55 -10.60 -33.20
C ILE A 419 -14.02 -10.19 -33.15
N LYS A 420 -14.92 -11.19 -33.10
CA LYS A 420 -16.37 -10.96 -33.12
C LYS A 420 -16.92 -10.20 -31.91
N ASN A 421 -16.31 -10.37 -30.72
CA ASN A 421 -16.71 -9.75 -29.46
C ASN A 421 -15.47 -9.28 -28.66
N PRO A 422 -14.80 -8.19 -29.07
CA PRO A 422 -13.61 -7.73 -28.37
C PRO A 422 -13.98 -7.14 -27.00
N THR A 423 -13.11 -7.32 -26.00
CA THR A 423 -13.20 -6.55 -24.75
C THR A 423 -12.78 -5.10 -24.99
N ARG A 424 -13.24 -4.18 -24.13
CA ARG A 424 -12.82 -2.77 -24.17
C ARG A 424 -11.30 -2.60 -24.13
N GLU A 425 -10.62 -3.41 -23.31
CA GLU A 425 -9.16 -3.46 -23.21
C GLU A 425 -8.49 -3.82 -24.55
N LYS A 426 -8.97 -4.87 -25.23
CA LYS A 426 -8.45 -5.26 -26.56
C LYS A 426 -8.65 -4.18 -27.61
N VAL A 427 -9.74 -3.41 -27.53
CA VAL A 427 -9.97 -2.27 -28.42
C VAL A 427 -8.93 -1.18 -28.16
N PHE A 428 -8.64 -0.84 -26.89
CA PHE A 428 -7.64 0.17 -26.56
C PHE A 428 -6.22 -0.25 -26.91
N ASP A 429 -5.84 -1.49 -26.64
CA ASP A 429 -4.52 -2.00 -27.02
C ASP A 429 -4.30 -1.92 -28.53
N TYR A 430 -5.32 -2.27 -29.31
CA TYR A 430 -5.25 -2.17 -30.76
C TYR A 430 -5.19 -0.71 -31.23
N ALA A 431 -5.96 0.18 -30.60
CA ALA A 431 -5.91 1.61 -30.90
C ALA A 431 -4.51 2.20 -30.63
N ARG A 432 -3.85 1.84 -29.52
CA ARG A 432 -2.46 2.24 -29.20
C ARG A 432 -1.45 1.71 -30.23
N GLN A 433 -1.65 0.49 -30.73
CA GLN A 433 -0.81 -0.05 -31.81
C GLN A 433 -0.96 0.74 -33.10
N LEU A 434 -2.20 1.07 -33.49
CA LEU A 434 -2.44 1.87 -34.68
C LEU A 434 -1.94 3.32 -34.52
N ALA A 435 -2.08 3.90 -33.33
CA ALA A 435 -1.55 5.22 -33.00
C ALA A 435 -0.03 5.30 -33.27
N ARG A 436 0.73 4.32 -32.77
CA ARG A 436 2.17 4.20 -33.06
C ARG A 436 2.47 4.04 -34.56
N LYS A 437 1.65 3.27 -35.27
CA LYS A 437 1.83 3.00 -36.70
C LYS A 437 1.55 4.22 -37.58
N TYR A 438 0.55 5.02 -37.22
CA TYR A 438 0.06 6.14 -38.02
C TYR A 438 0.52 7.52 -37.51
N GLY A 439 1.26 7.54 -36.39
CA GLY A 439 1.95 8.74 -35.90
C GLY A 439 1.02 9.79 -35.29
N PHE A 440 0.03 9.35 -34.52
CA PHE A 440 -0.85 10.22 -33.74
C PHE A 440 -0.90 9.74 -32.28
N ASP A 441 -1.25 10.62 -31.35
CA ASP A 441 -1.24 10.31 -29.93
C ASP A 441 -2.63 9.82 -29.47
N VAL A 442 -2.66 8.99 -28.43
CA VAL A 442 -3.92 8.59 -27.77
C VAL A 442 -3.92 9.07 -26.33
N LEU A 443 -5.08 9.47 -25.83
CA LEU A 443 -5.24 10.05 -24.50
C LEU A 443 -5.72 9.01 -23.45
N PHE A 444 -5.56 7.70 -23.73
CA PHE A 444 -6.09 6.59 -22.92
C PHE A 444 -5.20 5.34 -22.87
#